data_AF-A0A4P6JK84-F1
#
_entry.id   AF-A0A4P6JK84-F1
#
_cell.length_a   1.000
_cell.length_b   1.000
_cell.length_c   1.000
_cell.angle_alpha   90.00
_cell.angle_beta   90.00
_cell.angle_gamma   90.00
#
_symmetry.space_group_name_H-M   'P 1'
#
loop_
_entity.id
_entity.type
_entity.pdbx_description
1 polymer ?
#
loop_
_entity_poly.entity_id
_entity_poly.type
_entity_poly.pdbx_seq_one_letter_code
_entity_poly.pdbx_strand_id
1 'polypeptide(L)'
;MLLIFLHNRRSIPIGCMSRNLHHISNYFGVRFLMENEPYTTLEKVHSDALADSEKGRSAVWRSLGAFRVLGNRDYALLFWGQFISATGTQMQMVAVAWQVYLLTHSALALGLIGLIQALPRLLFSLAGGVLADALDRRKMLLIVNVVMMLLSAILALCTNFQVVNLFIISVLILLSAAASSFEFPARLAIIPHLASREQMTDAISLDSMMVYLFAITGPTAGGLALAWFGVASTYWVNVVSYLVVIAALLVLRVPLIPAEKRAGGIRGLE
;
A
#
# COMPACT_ATOMS: atom_id res chain seq x y z
N MET A 1 -2.88 -9.10 23.16
CA MET A 1 -2.02 -10.26 22.86
C MET A 1 -0.78 -9.78 22.09
N LEU A 2 0.11 -9.04 22.76
CA LEU A 2 1.51 -8.78 22.39
C LEU A 2 2.13 -7.84 23.45
N LEU A 3 2.36 -8.30 24.70
CA LEU A 3 3.07 -7.48 25.70
C LEU A 3 3.57 -8.28 26.93
N ILE A 4 4.00 -9.52 26.74
CA ILE A 4 4.66 -10.29 27.80
C ILE A 4 5.73 -11.16 27.15
N PHE A 5 6.91 -10.60 26.86
CA PHE A 5 8.16 -11.35 26.75
C PHE A 5 9.26 -10.32 26.49
N LEU A 6 9.97 -9.91 27.53
CA LEU A 6 11.37 -9.44 27.55
C LEU A 6 11.66 -8.75 28.89
N HIS A 7 11.56 -9.48 30.00
CA HIS A 7 12.24 -9.06 31.23
C HIS A 7 12.51 -10.26 32.14
N ASN A 8 13.47 -11.11 31.80
CA ASN A 8 14.25 -11.81 32.83
C ASN A 8 15.56 -12.39 32.27
N ARG A 9 16.66 -11.64 32.39
CA ARG A 9 18.01 -12.20 32.39
C ARG A 9 18.44 -12.36 33.84
N ARG A 10 18.41 -13.57 34.39
CA ARG A 10 19.27 -13.98 35.52
C ARG A 10 19.58 -15.48 35.46
N SER A 11 20.86 -15.76 35.23
CA SER A 11 21.67 -16.75 35.97
C SER A 11 21.18 -18.20 36.05
N ILE A 12 21.62 -19.05 35.11
CA ILE A 12 21.66 -20.50 35.32
C ILE A 12 23.12 -20.87 35.67
N PRO A 13 23.42 -21.32 36.90
CA PRO A 13 24.74 -21.82 37.25
C PRO A 13 24.97 -23.24 36.72
N ILE A 14 26.19 -23.44 36.27
CA ILE A 14 26.79 -24.67 35.75
C ILE A 14 27.06 -25.61 36.91
N GLY A 15 26.67 -26.88 36.79
CA GLY A 15 27.24 -27.97 37.58
C GLY A 15 26.22 -28.79 38.36
N CYS A 16 25.71 -29.86 37.73
CA CYS A 16 25.45 -31.17 38.35
C CYS A 16 24.70 -32.03 37.33
N MET A 17 25.39 -32.94 36.63
CA MET A 17 24.91 -34.31 36.35
C MET A 17 25.92 -35.05 35.45
N SER A 18 27.17 -35.20 35.92
CA SER A 18 28.08 -36.22 35.36
C SER A 18 27.73 -37.57 35.98
N ARG A 19 26.76 -38.30 35.41
CA ARG A 19 26.59 -39.75 35.64
C ARG A 19 25.49 -40.27 34.74
N ASN A 20 25.90 -40.87 33.63
CA ASN A 20 25.27 -42.02 32.93
C ASN A 20 25.71 -42.03 31.47
N LEU A 21 27.03 -42.12 31.25
CA LEU A 21 27.56 -42.83 30.08
C LEU A 21 27.84 -44.25 30.56
N HIS A 22 27.00 -45.23 30.20
CA HIS A 22 27.36 -46.65 30.05
C HIS A 22 26.12 -47.46 29.62
N HIS A 23 25.36 -46.97 28.66
CA HIS A 23 24.46 -47.81 27.85
C HIS A 23 23.95 -46.98 26.67
N ILE A 24 24.57 -47.18 25.51
CA ILE A 24 24.13 -46.98 24.12
C ILE A 24 25.44 -46.92 23.32
N SER A 25 26.08 -48.08 23.23
CA SER A 25 26.97 -48.41 22.12
C SER A 25 26.06 -48.86 20.97
N ASN A 26 26.46 -48.54 19.74
CA ASN A 26 25.81 -48.87 18.47
C ASN A 26 24.80 -47.84 17.93
N TYR A 27 25.27 -46.62 17.67
CA TYR A 27 25.03 -46.03 16.35
C TYR A 27 26.33 -46.10 15.55
N PHE A 28 26.47 -47.26 14.93
CA PHE A 28 27.36 -47.55 13.82
C PHE A 28 27.01 -46.58 12.68
N GLY A 29 27.90 -45.65 12.33
CA GLY A 29 27.73 -44.83 11.12
C GLY A 29 28.07 -43.33 11.17
N VAL A 30 28.58 -42.76 12.26
CA VAL A 30 28.96 -41.31 12.27
C VAL A 30 30.47 -41.08 12.34
N ARG A 31 31.27 -42.13 12.47
CA ARG A 31 32.75 -42.03 12.48
C ARG A 31 33.40 -42.04 11.10
N PHE A 32 32.59 -41.85 10.05
CA PHE A 32 33.02 -41.82 8.64
C PHE A 32 32.69 -40.50 7.92
N LEU A 33 32.25 -39.46 8.65
CA LEU A 33 32.10 -38.09 8.13
C LEU A 33 32.91 -37.07 8.95
N MET A 34 34.05 -37.49 9.50
CA MET A 34 35.03 -36.60 10.14
C MET A 34 36.38 -36.74 9.42
N GLU A 35 36.33 -36.82 8.09
CA GLU A 35 37.50 -36.83 7.23
C GLU A 35 37.35 -35.68 6.24
N ASN A 36 38.09 -34.60 6.50
CA ASN A 36 38.43 -33.52 5.57
C ASN A 36 37.33 -32.56 5.08
N GLU A 37 36.51 -31.98 5.97
CA GLU A 37 35.88 -30.69 5.67
C GLU A 37 36.82 -29.56 6.14
N PRO A 38 37.43 -28.79 5.24
CA PRO A 38 38.41 -27.78 5.61
C PRO A 38 37.77 -26.67 6.45
N TYR A 39 38.49 -26.14 7.43
CA TYR A 39 38.08 -25.00 8.30
C TYR A 39 37.53 -23.78 7.52
N THR A 40 37.75 -23.72 6.22
CA THR A 40 37.17 -22.75 5.28
C THR A 40 35.64 -22.79 5.21
N THR A 41 34.96 -23.90 5.54
CA THR A 41 33.48 -23.93 5.55
C THR A 41 32.89 -23.10 6.69
N LEU A 42 33.49 -23.12 7.89
CA LEU A 42 33.01 -22.32 9.03
C LEU A 42 33.31 -20.82 8.85
N GLU A 43 34.47 -20.48 8.29
CA GLU A 43 34.82 -19.09 7.97
C GLU A 43 33.92 -18.50 6.87
N LYS A 44 33.60 -19.32 5.85
CA LYS A 44 32.70 -18.93 4.76
C LYS A 44 31.25 -18.78 5.25
N VAL A 45 30.75 -19.70 6.09
CA VAL A 45 29.43 -19.58 6.72
C VAL A 45 29.34 -18.34 7.63
N HIS A 46 30.40 -18.02 8.38
CA HIS A 46 30.44 -16.81 9.20
C HIS A 46 30.49 -15.53 8.36
N SER A 47 31.31 -15.50 7.30
CA SER A 47 31.41 -14.40 6.35
C SER A 47 30.07 -14.14 5.63
N ASP A 48 29.40 -15.21 5.18
CA ASP A 48 28.10 -15.13 4.52
C ASP A 48 27.02 -14.61 5.48
N ALA A 49 27.05 -15.03 6.75
CA ALA A 49 26.14 -14.52 7.78
C ALA A 49 26.37 -13.03 8.13
N LEU A 50 27.63 -12.57 8.12
CA LEU A 50 27.96 -11.15 8.30
C LEU A 50 27.55 -10.32 7.09
N ALA A 51 27.77 -10.83 5.87
CA ALA A 51 27.34 -10.18 4.64
C ALA A 51 25.81 -10.07 4.55
N ASP A 52 25.07 -11.09 5.01
CA ASP A 52 23.61 -11.06 5.11
C ASP A 52 23.12 -10.06 6.18
N SER A 53 23.81 -9.99 7.32
CA SER A 53 23.57 -8.99 8.37
C SER A 53 23.81 -7.54 7.90
N GLU A 54 24.86 -7.30 7.11
CA GLU A 54 25.14 -5.98 6.54
C GLU A 54 24.17 -5.62 5.43
N LYS A 55 23.79 -6.57 4.57
CA LYS A 55 22.72 -6.37 3.58
C LYS A 55 21.40 -6.01 4.26
N GLY A 56 21.01 -6.77 5.29
CA GLY A 56 19.82 -6.50 6.10
C GLY A 56 19.86 -5.12 6.77
N ARG A 57 20.98 -4.76 7.41
CA ARG A 57 21.17 -3.40 7.96
C ARG A 57 21.07 -2.32 6.89
N SER A 58 21.76 -2.47 5.77
CA SER A 58 21.74 -1.48 4.67
C SER A 58 20.35 -1.31 4.07
N ALA A 59 19.53 -2.35 4.07
CA ALA A 59 18.13 -2.29 3.62
C ALA A 59 17.26 -1.51 4.61
N VAL A 60 17.44 -1.74 5.91
CA VAL A 60 16.75 -0.99 6.98
C VAL A 60 17.16 0.48 7.00
N TRP A 61 18.45 0.80 6.85
CA TRP A 61 18.90 2.20 6.79
C TRP A 61 18.41 2.91 5.53
N ARG A 62 18.28 2.20 4.40
CA ARG A 62 17.67 2.76 3.17
C ARG A 62 16.17 3.00 3.32
N SER A 63 15.43 2.14 4.01
CA SER A 63 14.00 2.38 4.28
C SER A 63 13.78 3.54 5.26
N LEU A 64 14.69 3.76 6.21
CA LEU A 64 14.71 4.98 7.03
C LEU A 64 15.06 6.23 6.19
N GLY A 65 15.93 6.07 5.18
CA GLY A 65 16.23 7.09 4.19
C GLY A 65 15.01 7.52 3.37
N ALA A 66 14.09 6.60 3.08
CA ALA A 66 12.85 6.88 2.34
C ALA A 66 11.97 7.95 3.02
N PHE A 67 12.03 8.07 4.36
CA PHE A 67 11.27 9.12 5.07
C PHE A 67 11.85 10.53 4.89
N ARG A 68 13.08 10.69 4.37
CA ARG A 68 13.69 12.01 4.14
C ARG A 68 12.89 12.86 3.14
N VAL A 69 12.21 12.23 2.19
CA VAL A 69 11.36 12.93 1.22
C VAL A 69 10.14 13.60 1.86
N LEU A 70 9.67 13.11 3.02
CA LEU A 70 8.59 13.76 3.79
C LEU A 70 9.02 15.09 4.41
N GLY A 71 10.32 15.41 4.43
CA GLY A 71 10.79 16.75 4.78
C GLY A 71 10.34 17.81 3.77
N ASN A 72 10.02 17.42 2.53
CA ASN A 72 9.45 18.33 1.54
C ASN A 72 7.94 18.48 1.79
N ARG A 73 7.52 19.70 2.13
CA ARG A 73 6.13 20.04 2.46
C ARG A 73 5.14 19.60 1.38
N ASP A 74 5.44 19.86 0.11
CA ASP A 74 4.50 19.58 -0.98
C ASP A 74 4.33 18.08 -1.22
N TYR A 75 5.43 17.31 -1.14
CA TYR A 75 5.37 15.86 -1.19
C TYR A 75 4.64 15.28 0.03
N ALA A 76 4.93 15.78 1.24
CA ALA A 76 4.29 15.30 2.47
C ALA A 76 2.77 15.55 2.49
N LEU A 77 2.32 16.71 1.99
CA LEU A 77 0.90 17.03 1.84
C LEU A 77 0.20 16.04 0.91
N LEU A 78 0.81 15.75 -0.25
CA LEU A 78 0.27 14.76 -1.18
C LEU A 78 0.27 13.37 -0.55
N PHE A 79 1.37 12.95 0.07
CA PHE A 79 1.54 11.64 0.68
C PHE A 79 0.47 11.36 1.74
N TRP A 80 0.31 12.25 2.72
CA TRP A 80 -0.67 12.06 3.80
C TRP A 80 -2.11 12.15 3.29
N GLY A 81 -2.39 13.07 2.36
CA GLY A 81 -3.70 13.15 1.73
C GLY A 81 -4.06 11.84 1.01
N GLN A 82 -3.13 11.31 0.21
CA GLN A 82 -3.30 10.06 -0.52
C GLN A 82 -3.43 8.86 0.42
N PHE A 83 -2.61 8.79 1.47
CA PHE A 83 -2.70 7.72 2.46
C PHE A 83 -4.08 7.68 3.12
N ILE A 84 -4.58 8.83 3.60
CA ILE A 84 -5.90 8.94 4.23
C ILE A 84 -7.02 8.56 3.25
N SER A 85 -6.94 9.07 2.01
CA SER A 85 -7.91 8.77 0.95
C SER A 85 -7.93 7.28 0.58
N ALA A 86 -6.77 6.66 0.42
CA ALA A 86 -6.64 5.25 0.08
C ALA A 86 -7.14 4.34 1.22
N THR A 87 -6.85 4.68 2.48
CA THR A 87 -7.43 4.00 3.65
C THR A 87 -8.95 4.09 3.63
N GLY A 88 -9.53 5.28 3.42
CA GLY A 88 -10.99 5.44 3.32
C GLY A 88 -11.59 4.61 2.18
N THR A 89 -10.91 4.52 1.04
CA THR A 89 -11.37 3.74 -0.12
C THR A 89 -11.43 2.25 0.22
N GLN A 90 -10.42 1.73 0.92
CA GLN A 90 -10.41 0.36 1.42
C GLN A 90 -11.51 0.11 2.46
N MET A 91 -11.77 1.09 3.34
CA MET A 91 -12.90 1.00 4.29
C MET A 91 -14.24 0.90 3.55
N GLN A 92 -14.45 1.74 2.53
CA GLN A 92 -15.63 1.68 1.67
C GLN A 92 -15.75 0.33 0.96
N MET A 93 -14.64 -0.27 0.51
CA MET A 93 -14.64 -1.58 -0.14
C MET A 93 -15.19 -2.67 0.79
N VAL A 94 -14.79 -2.68 2.06
CA VAL A 94 -15.32 -3.60 3.07
C VAL A 94 -16.81 -3.33 3.34
N ALA A 95 -17.20 -2.06 3.46
CA ALA A 95 -18.58 -1.67 3.68
C ALA A 95 -19.52 -2.06 2.54
N VAL A 96 -19.06 -1.91 1.30
CA VAL A 96 -19.76 -2.37 0.10
C VAL A 96 -19.97 -3.88 0.12
N ALA A 97 -18.91 -4.64 0.41
CA ALA A 97 -19.01 -6.10 0.47
C ALA A 97 -20.03 -6.52 1.54
N TRP A 98 -19.99 -5.89 2.72
CA TRP A 98 -20.96 -6.14 3.77
C TRP A 98 -22.40 -5.78 3.36
N GLN A 99 -22.61 -4.61 2.75
CA GLN A 99 -23.93 -4.17 2.32
C GLN A 99 -24.54 -5.07 1.24
N VAL A 100 -23.74 -5.51 0.27
CA VAL A 100 -24.18 -6.44 -0.77
C VAL A 100 -24.57 -7.78 -0.14
N TYR A 101 -23.81 -8.26 0.84
CA TYR A 101 -24.16 -9.46 1.58
C TYR A 101 -25.48 -9.32 2.33
N LEU A 102 -25.73 -8.17 2.97
CA LEU A 102 -27.02 -7.89 3.64
C LEU A 102 -28.20 -7.87 2.67
N LEU A 103 -28.00 -7.43 1.43
CA LEU A 103 -29.07 -7.36 0.42
C LEU A 103 -29.35 -8.69 -0.28
N THR A 104 -28.33 -9.54 -0.44
CA THR A 104 -28.41 -10.71 -1.34
C THR A 104 -28.22 -12.05 -0.62
N HIS A 105 -27.58 -12.05 0.55
CA HIS A 105 -27.13 -13.25 1.27
C HIS A 105 -26.36 -14.27 0.42
N SER A 106 -25.72 -13.81 -0.67
CA SER A 106 -25.12 -14.68 -1.68
C SER A 106 -23.64 -14.37 -1.90
N ALA A 107 -22.80 -15.39 -1.79
CA ALA A 107 -21.38 -15.29 -2.12
C ALA A 107 -21.14 -15.01 -3.62
N LEU A 108 -22.05 -15.45 -4.49
CA LEU A 108 -21.95 -15.21 -5.94
C LEU A 108 -22.10 -13.72 -6.26
N ALA A 109 -23.03 -13.03 -5.60
CA ALA A 109 -23.20 -11.59 -5.78
C ALA A 109 -21.94 -10.80 -5.38
N LEU A 110 -21.27 -11.21 -4.29
CA LEU A 110 -19.98 -10.62 -3.89
C LEU A 110 -18.89 -10.85 -4.93
N GLY A 111 -18.83 -12.06 -5.51
CA GLY A 111 -17.91 -12.38 -6.60
C GLY A 111 -18.12 -11.50 -7.83
N LEU A 112 -19.39 -11.28 -8.22
CA LEU A 112 -19.74 -10.38 -9.34
C LEU A 112 -19.31 -8.94 -9.07
N ILE A 113 -19.52 -8.43 -7.85
CA ILE A 113 -19.06 -7.08 -7.47
C ILE A 113 -17.53 -6.98 -7.53
N GLY A 114 -16.81 -8.03 -7.14
CA GLY A 114 -15.36 -8.11 -7.33
C GLY A 114 -14.94 -8.04 -8.81
N LEU A 115 -15.65 -8.76 -9.69
CA LEU A 115 -15.41 -8.72 -11.14
C LEU A 115 -15.70 -7.34 -11.74
N ILE A 116 -16.81 -6.71 -11.35
CA ILE A 116 -17.17 -5.35 -11.77
C ILE A 116 -16.10 -4.33 -11.37
N GLN A 117 -15.42 -4.53 -10.23
CA GLN A 117 -14.30 -3.68 -9.84
C GLN A 117 -13.02 -3.95 -10.66
N ALA A 118 -12.76 -5.21 -11.01
CA ALA A 118 -11.55 -5.58 -11.74
C ALA A 118 -11.62 -5.19 -13.21
N LEU A 119 -12.79 -5.34 -13.85
CA LEU A 119 -12.97 -5.15 -15.29
C LEU A 119 -12.53 -3.75 -15.79
N PRO A 120 -13.04 -2.63 -15.25
CA PRO A 120 -12.62 -1.31 -15.70
C PRO A 120 -11.13 -1.08 -15.45
N ARG A 121 -10.62 -1.49 -14.29
CA ARG A 121 -9.21 -1.31 -13.95
C ARG A 121 -8.30 -2.03 -14.94
N LEU A 122 -8.65 -3.25 -15.36
CA LEU A 122 -7.89 -3.99 -16.36
C LEU A 122 -7.99 -3.33 -17.74
N LEU A 123 -9.20 -3.00 -18.19
CA LEU A 123 -9.42 -2.36 -19.51
C LEU A 123 -8.69 -1.01 -19.62
N PHE A 124 -8.77 -0.19 -18.58
CA PHE A 124 -8.14 1.12 -18.56
C PHE A 124 -6.66 1.08 -18.16
N SER A 125 -6.15 0.01 -17.52
CA SER A 125 -4.71 -0.13 -17.27
C SER A 125 -3.89 -0.19 -18.56
N LEU A 126 -4.46 -0.74 -19.63
CA LEU A 126 -3.86 -0.76 -20.97
C LEU A 126 -3.91 0.62 -21.65
N ALA A 127 -4.97 1.40 -21.38
CA ALA A 127 -5.16 2.74 -21.95
C ALA A 127 -4.46 3.86 -21.15
N GLY A 128 -4.07 3.59 -19.89
CA GLY A 128 -3.58 4.58 -18.94
C GLY A 128 -2.29 5.31 -19.37
N GLY A 129 -1.50 4.70 -20.26
CA GLY A 129 -0.29 5.33 -20.81
C GLY A 129 -0.59 6.49 -21.76
N VAL A 130 -1.66 6.41 -22.56
CA VAL A 130 -1.94 7.41 -23.61
C VAL A 130 -2.63 8.65 -23.03
N LEU A 131 -3.52 8.49 -22.05
CA LEU A 131 -4.22 9.62 -21.44
C LEU A 131 -3.35 10.41 -20.46
N ALA A 132 -2.36 9.77 -19.82
CA ALA A 132 -1.49 10.40 -18.83
C ALA A 132 -0.55 11.47 -19.44
N ASP A 133 -0.29 11.40 -20.74
CA ASP A 133 0.57 12.37 -21.43
C ASP A 133 -0.17 13.63 -21.92
N ALA A 134 -1.51 13.61 -21.98
CA ALA A 134 -2.32 14.67 -22.58
C ALA A 134 -2.82 15.73 -21.60
N LEU A 135 -2.91 15.41 -20.31
CA LEU A 135 -3.51 16.29 -19.30
C LEU A 135 -2.52 16.73 -18.22
N ASP A 136 -2.80 17.91 -17.68
CA ASP A 136 -2.15 18.45 -16.50
C ASP A 136 -2.39 17.49 -15.31
N ARG A 137 -1.39 16.69 -14.94
CA ARG A 137 -1.44 15.64 -13.90
C ARG A 137 -2.12 16.04 -12.59
N ARG A 138 -1.94 17.29 -12.14
CA ARG A 138 -2.62 17.82 -10.95
C ARG A 138 -4.12 17.94 -11.17
N LYS A 139 -4.55 18.46 -12.32
CA LYS A 139 -5.97 18.58 -12.68
C LYS A 139 -6.60 17.20 -12.82
N MET A 140 -5.88 16.25 -13.43
CA MET A 140 -6.35 14.87 -13.55
C MET A 140 -6.58 14.22 -12.18
N LEU A 141 -5.62 14.33 -11.24
CA LEU A 141 -5.82 13.86 -9.86
C LEU A 141 -7.01 14.53 -9.18
N LEU A 142 -7.16 15.85 -9.34
CA LEU A 142 -8.27 16.58 -8.73
C LEU A 142 -9.62 16.09 -9.28
N ILE A 143 -9.76 15.96 -10.61
CA ILE A 143 -10.97 15.46 -11.26
C ILE A 143 -11.30 14.05 -10.76
N VAL A 144 -10.33 13.14 -10.74
CA VAL A 144 -10.53 11.76 -10.27
C VAL A 144 -11.00 11.75 -8.82
N ASN A 145 -10.35 12.49 -7.92
CA ASN A 145 -10.74 12.52 -6.51
C ASN A 145 -12.12 13.15 -6.30
N VAL A 146 -12.47 14.19 -7.06
CA VAL A 146 -13.82 14.79 -7.01
C VAL A 146 -14.88 13.81 -7.50
N VAL A 147 -14.64 13.12 -8.61
CA VAL A 147 -15.57 12.11 -9.14
C VAL A 147 -15.75 10.98 -8.13
N MET A 148 -14.66 10.44 -7.57
CA MET A 148 -14.72 9.39 -6.56
C MET A 148 -15.45 9.83 -5.29
N MET A 149 -15.21 11.07 -4.84
CA MET A 149 -15.92 11.67 -3.71
C MET A 149 -17.43 11.75 -3.96
N LEU A 150 -17.84 12.21 -5.15
CA LEU A 150 -19.25 12.30 -5.51
C LEU A 150 -19.92 10.92 -5.58
N LEU A 151 -19.25 9.93 -6.19
CA LEU A 151 -19.77 8.56 -6.26
C LEU A 151 -19.91 7.95 -4.85
N SER A 152 -18.93 8.18 -3.98
CA SER A 152 -18.98 7.78 -2.57
C SER A 152 -20.12 8.48 -1.81
N ALA A 153 -20.32 9.79 -2.04
CA ALA A 153 -21.40 10.56 -1.42
C ALA A 153 -22.79 10.08 -1.90
N ILE A 154 -22.95 9.80 -3.20
CA ILE A 154 -24.19 9.22 -3.73
C ILE A 154 -24.47 7.87 -3.07
N LEU A 155 -23.45 7.01 -2.94
CA LEU A 155 -23.59 5.71 -2.27
C LEU A 155 -23.98 5.87 -0.78
N ALA A 156 -23.37 6.82 -0.08
CA ALA A 156 -23.69 7.17 1.30
C ALA A 156 -25.14 7.63 1.45
N LEU A 157 -25.59 8.53 0.57
CA LEU A 157 -26.96 9.06 0.57
C LEU A 157 -27.98 7.96 0.25
N CYS A 158 -27.76 7.17 -0.80
CA CYS A 158 -28.64 6.05 -1.14
C CYS A 158 -28.78 5.04 0.02
N THR A 159 -27.70 4.83 0.77
CA THR A 159 -27.70 3.95 1.94
C THR A 159 -28.45 4.58 3.11
N ASN A 160 -28.27 5.88 3.38
CA ASN A 160 -29.02 6.59 4.42
C ASN A 160 -30.53 6.57 4.17
N PHE A 161 -30.96 6.78 2.92
CA PHE A 161 -32.37 6.77 2.54
C PHE A 161 -32.95 5.36 2.33
N GLN A 162 -32.16 4.30 2.51
CA GLN A 162 -32.58 2.90 2.33
C GLN A 162 -33.14 2.60 0.91
N VAL A 163 -32.77 3.41 -0.09
CA VAL A 163 -33.14 3.21 -1.51
C VAL A 163 -32.09 2.39 -2.27
N VAL A 164 -31.01 2.03 -1.59
CA VAL A 164 -29.89 1.29 -2.15
C VAL A 164 -30.30 -0.12 -2.57
N ASN A 165 -29.93 -0.50 -3.78
CA ASN A 165 -30.13 -1.85 -4.32
C ASN A 165 -28.87 -2.33 -5.03
N LEU A 166 -28.83 -3.62 -5.40
CA LEU A 166 -27.67 -4.23 -6.03
C LEU A 166 -27.28 -3.54 -7.34
N PHE A 167 -28.25 -3.06 -8.11
CA PHE A 167 -28.02 -2.37 -9.38
C PHE A 167 -27.30 -1.02 -9.16
N ILE A 168 -27.79 -0.20 -8.22
CA ILE A 168 -27.16 1.09 -7.87
C ILE A 168 -25.72 0.86 -7.40
N ILE A 169 -25.51 -0.11 -6.49
CA ILE A 169 -24.18 -0.45 -6.00
C ILE A 169 -23.26 -0.85 -7.16
N SER A 170 -23.73 -1.73 -8.04
CA SER A 170 -22.96 -2.23 -9.19
C SER A 170 -22.53 -1.10 -10.13
N VAL A 171 -23.45 -0.19 -10.45
CA VAL A 171 -23.18 0.97 -11.33
C VAL A 171 -22.18 1.93 -10.68
N LEU A 172 -22.36 2.28 -9.41
CA LEU A 172 -21.46 3.21 -8.71
C LEU A 172 -20.05 2.64 -8.58
N ILE A 173 -19.93 1.34 -8.32
CA ILE A 173 -18.65 0.65 -8.24
C ILE A 173 -17.97 0.57 -9.59
N LEU A 174 -18.71 0.28 -10.66
CA LEU A 174 -18.18 0.26 -12.03
C LEU A 174 -17.59 1.63 -12.40
N LEU A 175 -18.34 2.70 -12.13
CA LEU A 175 -17.89 4.08 -12.38
C LEU A 175 -16.67 4.44 -11.52
N SER A 176 -16.67 4.05 -10.24
CA SER A 176 -15.56 4.29 -9.34
C SER A 176 -14.30 3.55 -9.79
N ALA A 177 -14.43 2.28 -10.20
CA ALA A 177 -13.34 1.48 -10.74
C ALA A 177 -12.78 2.09 -12.03
N ALA A 178 -13.63 2.59 -12.92
CA ALA A 178 -13.22 3.30 -14.12
C ALA A 178 -12.45 4.59 -13.80
N ALA A 179 -12.98 5.44 -12.90
CA ALA A 179 -12.31 6.68 -12.50
C ALA A 179 -10.97 6.43 -11.79
N SER A 180 -10.93 5.47 -10.86
CA SER A 180 -9.71 5.13 -10.10
C SER A 180 -8.57 4.60 -10.96
N SER A 181 -8.85 4.07 -12.16
CA SER A 181 -7.82 3.58 -13.08
C SER A 181 -6.81 4.65 -13.50
N PHE A 182 -7.23 5.92 -13.48
CA PHE A 182 -6.39 7.07 -13.83
C PHE A 182 -5.59 7.61 -12.63
N GLU A 183 -5.92 7.21 -11.41
CA GLU A 183 -5.32 7.76 -10.20
C GLU A 183 -3.84 7.39 -10.07
N PHE A 184 -3.51 6.10 -10.29
CA PHE A 184 -2.14 5.60 -10.20
C PHE A 184 -1.17 6.27 -11.20
N PRO A 185 -1.44 6.32 -12.52
CA PRO A 185 -0.55 6.99 -13.46
C PRO A 185 -0.46 8.50 -13.20
N ALA A 186 -1.56 9.16 -12.81
CA ALA A 186 -1.54 10.58 -12.45
C ALA A 186 -0.65 10.86 -11.23
N ARG A 187 -0.69 9.97 -10.22
CA ARG A 187 0.14 10.06 -9.01
C ARG A 187 1.61 9.84 -9.33
N LEU A 188 1.96 8.82 -10.12
CA LEU A 188 3.37 8.63 -10.50
C LEU A 188 3.91 9.82 -11.31
N ALA A 189 3.09 10.43 -12.17
CA ALA A 189 3.51 11.59 -12.96
C ALA A 189 3.75 12.87 -12.12
N ILE A 190 3.06 13.04 -10.99
CA ILE A 190 3.22 14.22 -10.13
C ILE A 190 4.46 14.13 -9.22
N ILE A 191 4.87 12.94 -8.80
CA ILE A 191 6.00 12.73 -7.88
C ILE A 191 7.29 13.43 -8.35
N PRO A 192 7.72 13.33 -9.64
CA PRO A 192 8.91 14.04 -10.15
C PRO A 192 8.90 15.56 -10.01
N HIS A 193 7.73 16.16 -9.83
CA HIS A 193 7.57 17.61 -9.69
C HIS A 193 7.61 18.06 -8.23
N LEU A 194 7.51 17.11 -7.30
CA LEU A 194 7.46 17.35 -5.87
C LEU A 194 8.74 16.88 -5.18
N ALA A 195 9.32 15.76 -5.61
CA ALA A 195 10.58 15.26 -5.08
C ALA A 195 11.77 15.85 -5.86
N SER A 196 12.86 16.17 -5.16
CA SER A 196 14.13 16.49 -5.82
C SER A 196 14.66 15.25 -6.56
N ARG A 197 15.48 15.44 -7.61
CA ARG A 197 16.06 14.32 -8.37
C ARG A 197 16.80 13.32 -7.48
N GLU A 198 17.44 13.81 -6.42
CA GLU A 198 18.18 13.02 -5.44
C GLU A 198 17.26 12.17 -4.54
N GLN A 199 16.01 12.60 -4.35
CA GLN A 199 15.01 11.94 -3.49
C GLN A 199 14.00 11.09 -4.27
N MET A 200 14.16 10.91 -5.59
CA MET A 200 13.20 10.16 -6.40
C MET A 200 13.06 8.71 -5.96
N THR A 201 14.18 8.04 -5.66
CA THR A 201 14.16 6.64 -5.18
C THR A 201 13.47 6.54 -3.83
N ASP A 202 13.70 7.52 -2.94
CA ASP A 202 13.04 7.62 -1.64
C ASP A 202 11.52 7.81 -1.81
N ALA A 203 11.11 8.68 -2.73
CA ALA A 203 9.71 8.97 -3.04
C ALA A 203 8.94 7.74 -3.58
N ILE A 204 9.56 7.00 -4.50
CA ILE A 204 8.96 5.78 -5.08
C ILE A 204 8.90 4.65 -4.04
N SER A 205 9.94 4.53 -3.22
CA SER A 205 9.98 3.55 -2.12
C SER A 205 8.86 3.82 -1.12
N LEU A 206 8.67 5.08 -0.73
CA LEU A 206 7.63 5.47 0.22
C LEU A 206 6.21 5.31 -0.35
N ASP A 207 5.99 5.61 -1.64
CA ASP A 207 4.70 5.35 -2.31
C ASP A 207 4.38 3.84 -2.32
N SER A 208 5.37 2.99 -2.55
CA SER A 208 5.21 1.53 -2.47
C SER A 208 4.85 1.09 -1.04
N MET A 209 5.51 1.64 -0.02
CA MET A 209 5.17 1.37 1.38
C MET A 209 3.73 1.80 1.71
N MET A 210 3.29 2.95 1.20
CA MET A 210 1.93 3.45 1.37
C MET A 210 0.90 2.41 0.92
N VAL A 211 1.12 1.76 -0.22
CA VAL A 211 0.23 0.71 -0.77
C VAL A 211 0.03 -0.45 0.20
N TYR A 212 1.12 -0.95 0.79
CA TYR A 212 1.02 -2.02 1.78
C TYR A 212 0.36 -1.55 3.07
N LEU A 213 0.66 -0.32 3.52
CA LEU A 213 0.09 0.21 4.75
C LEU A 213 -1.43 0.36 4.65
N PHE A 214 -1.96 1.01 3.60
CA PHE A 214 -3.40 1.18 3.48
C PHE A 214 -4.13 -0.14 3.20
N ALA A 215 -3.49 -1.10 2.54
CA ALA A 215 -4.08 -2.42 2.29
C ALA A 215 -4.32 -3.22 3.60
N ILE A 216 -3.56 -2.91 4.65
CA ILE A 216 -3.73 -3.51 5.99
C ILE A 216 -4.62 -2.63 6.86
N THR A 217 -4.33 -1.33 6.96
CA THR A 217 -5.05 -0.41 7.85
C THR A 217 -6.48 -0.16 7.38
N GLY A 218 -6.70 -0.12 6.06
CA GLY A 218 -7.99 0.14 5.44
C GLY A 218 -9.05 -0.88 5.80
N PRO A 219 -8.88 -2.18 5.47
CA PRO A 219 -9.87 -3.19 5.82
C PRO A 219 -10.07 -3.35 7.33
N THR A 220 -9.00 -3.22 8.11
CA THR A 220 -9.05 -3.27 9.57
C THR A 220 -9.89 -2.14 10.15
N ALA A 221 -9.62 -0.89 9.74
CA ALA A 221 -10.40 0.27 10.13
C ALA A 221 -11.84 0.19 9.59
N GLY A 222 -12.04 -0.38 8.40
CA GLY A 222 -13.35 -0.56 7.78
C GLY A 222 -14.23 -1.52 8.56
N GLY A 223 -13.69 -2.67 8.96
CA GLY A 223 -14.39 -3.62 9.82
C GLY A 223 -14.78 -3.03 11.17
N LEU A 224 -13.87 -2.28 11.81
CA LEU A 224 -14.15 -1.59 13.07
C LEU A 224 -15.22 -0.49 12.90
N ALA A 225 -15.11 0.33 11.83
CA ALA A 225 -16.06 1.38 11.54
C ALA A 225 -17.46 0.82 11.27
N LEU A 226 -17.55 -0.30 10.55
CA LEU A 226 -18.80 -1.02 10.33
C LEU A 226 -19.42 -1.52 11.64
N ALA A 227 -18.60 -2.10 12.51
CA ALA A 227 -19.08 -2.66 13.78
C ALA A 227 -19.64 -1.59 14.72
N TRP A 228 -19.06 -0.38 14.74
CA TRP A 228 -19.48 0.69 15.66
C TRP A 228 -20.47 1.68 15.05
N PHE A 229 -20.29 2.07 13.78
CA PHE A 229 -21.02 3.18 13.16
C PHE A 229 -21.91 2.74 11.99
N GLY A 230 -21.78 1.49 11.55
CA GLY A 230 -22.56 0.94 10.44
C GLY A 230 -22.07 1.33 9.05
N VAL A 231 -22.82 0.87 8.04
CA VAL A 231 -22.46 0.99 6.62
C VAL A 231 -22.42 2.45 6.16
N ALA A 232 -23.48 3.22 6.41
CA ALA A 232 -23.60 4.58 5.87
C ALA A 232 -22.52 5.53 6.41
N SER A 233 -22.25 5.46 7.73
CA SER A 233 -21.20 6.25 8.36
C SER A 233 -19.82 5.93 7.78
N THR A 234 -19.56 4.67 7.44
CA THR A 234 -18.30 4.25 6.81
C THR A 234 -18.12 4.87 5.42
N TYR A 235 -19.20 5.03 4.65
CA TYR A 235 -19.14 5.76 3.37
C TYR A 235 -18.88 7.25 3.57
N TRP A 236 -19.51 7.88 4.56
CA TRP A 236 -19.23 9.29 4.88
C TRP A 236 -17.78 9.53 5.30
N VAL A 237 -17.16 8.59 6.03
CA VAL A 237 -15.73 8.65 6.33
C VAL A 237 -14.89 8.69 5.05
N ASN A 238 -15.28 7.94 4.01
CA ASN A 238 -14.57 7.98 2.73
C ASN A 238 -14.82 9.30 1.95
N VAL A 239 -16.02 9.88 2.05
CA VAL A 239 -16.27 11.22 1.48
C VAL A 239 -15.33 12.25 2.12
N VAL A 240 -15.18 12.20 3.45
CA VAL A 240 -14.28 13.09 4.19
C VAL A 240 -12.81 12.83 3.83
N SER A 241 -12.39 11.58 3.66
CA SER A 241 -11.01 11.27 3.26
C SER A 241 -10.68 11.84 1.86
N TYR A 242 -11.63 11.80 0.91
CA TYR A 242 -11.46 12.46 -0.38
C TYR A 242 -11.35 13.99 -0.26
N LEU A 243 -12.12 14.62 0.63
CA LEU A 243 -11.99 16.06 0.89
C LEU A 243 -10.58 16.41 1.39
N VAL A 244 -9.98 15.58 2.23
CA VAL A 244 -8.61 15.79 2.73
C VAL A 244 -7.59 15.82 1.59
N VAL A 245 -7.64 14.84 0.67
CA VAL A 245 -6.69 14.81 -0.46
C VAL A 245 -6.98 15.92 -1.49
N ILE A 246 -8.24 16.28 -1.71
CA ILE A 246 -8.60 17.42 -2.57
C ILE A 246 -8.04 18.72 -1.97
N ALA A 247 -8.22 18.94 -0.67
CA ALA A 247 -7.66 20.11 0.02
C ALA A 247 -6.13 20.14 -0.08
N ALA A 248 -5.45 18.99 0.12
CA ALA A 248 -4.02 18.88 -0.06
C ALA A 248 -3.59 19.24 -1.49
N LEU A 249 -4.29 18.73 -2.51
CA LEU A 249 -4.04 19.04 -3.92
C LEU A 249 -4.30 20.51 -4.28
N LEU A 250 -5.23 21.19 -3.61
CA LEU A 250 -5.52 22.61 -3.82
C LEU A 250 -4.44 23.51 -3.20
N VAL A 251 -3.91 23.14 -2.04
CA VAL A 251 -2.81 23.86 -1.37
C VAL A 251 -1.46 23.60 -2.05
N LEU A 252 -1.31 22.46 -2.72
CA LEU A 252 -0.09 22.04 -3.39
C LEU A 252 0.41 23.07 -4.41
N ARG A 253 1.69 23.43 -4.31
CA ARG A 253 2.36 24.32 -5.28
C ARG A 253 3.13 23.48 -6.29
N VAL A 254 2.49 23.14 -7.41
CA VAL A 254 3.16 22.44 -8.52
C VAL A 254 3.68 23.47 -9.51
N PRO A 255 5.00 23.56 -9.78
CA PRO A 255 5.50 24.34 -10.89
C PRO A 255 4.96 23.73 -12.19
N LEU A 256 4.18 24.50 -12.94
CA LEU A 256 3.78 24.13 -14.30
C LEU A 256 5.06 24.16 -15.15
N ILE A 257 5.53 23.01 -15.64
CA ILE A 257 6.56 23.00 -16.68
C ILE A 257 5.83 23.31 -17.99
N PRO A 258 6.10 24.44 -18.66
CA PRO A 258 5.47 24.76 -19.94
C PRO A 258 5.78 23.65 -20.96
N ALA A 259 4.75 23.18 -21.65
CA ALA A 259 4.84 22.14 -22.69
C ALA A 259 5.84 22.49 -23.81
N GLU A 260 6.27 23.75 -23.90
CA GLU A 260 7.21 24.30 -24.88
C GLU A 260 8.61 23.65 -24.83
N LYS A 261 9.05 23.12 -23.68
CA LYS A 261 10.35 22.41 -23.59
C LYS A 261 10.34 21.00 -24.21
N ARG A 262 9.18 20.41 -24.53
CA ARG A 262 9.10 19.11 -25.23
C ARG A 262 9.37 19.25 -26.75
N ALA A 263 9.08 20.41 -27.34
CA ALA A 263 9.29 20.64 -28.78
C ALA A 263 10.70 21.15 -29.13
N GLY A 264 11.44 21.72 -28.17
CA GLY A 264 12.80 22.25 -28.38
C GLY A 264 13.91 21.20 -28.49
N GLY A 265 13.64 19.93 -28.11
CA GLY A 265 14.65 18.86 -28.14
C GLY A 265 14.85 18.21 -29.51
N ILE A 266 13.91 18.39 -30.45
CA ILE A 266 13.95 17.77 -31.78
C ILE A 266 14.55 18.73 -32.82
N ARG A 267 14.57 20.04 -32.55
CA ARG A 267 15.15 21.06 -33.45
C ARG A 267 16.66 21.30 -33.28
N GLY A 268 17.32 20.57 -32.38
CA GLY A 268 18.77 20.69 -32.13
C GLY A 268 19.64 19.67 -32.88
N LEU A 269 19.05 18.87 -33.78
CA LEU A 269 19.72 17.79 -34.50
C LEU A 269 19.66 17.94 -36.03
N GLU A 270 19.27 19.12 -36.53
CA GLU A 270 19.32 19.47 -37.97
C GLU A 270 20.39 20.53 -38.24
#